data_AF-A0A915B2M5-F1
#
_entry.id   AF-A0A915B2M5-F1
#
_cell.length_a   1.000
_cell.length_b   1.000
_cell.length_c   1.000
_cell.angle_alpha   90.00
_cell.angle_beta   90.00
_cell.angle_gamma   90.00
#
_symmetry.space_group_name_H-M   'P 1'
#
loop_
_entity.id
_entity.type
_entity.pdbx_description
1 polymer ?
#
loop_
_entity_poly.entity_id
_entity_poly.type
_entity_poly.pdbx_seq_one_letter_code
_entity_poly.pdbx_strand_id
1 'polypeptide(L)'
;MAKTEVDVEYIRRLEEKLRRLRTPNHQPSPSEMLLSLKDYRERKLHELITGKDEYFEDNFVDVPISASYLRRKIAPETAAINKQELVELTNADMLESAVVDAAKAEGKIKRIPVKEQPKVKEKTD
;
A
#
# COMPACT_ATOMS: atom_id res chain seq x y z
N MET A 1 -18.80 39.58 16.08
CA MET A 1 -17.83 38.57 16.58
C MET A 1 -16.53 39.31 16.89
N ALA A 2 -16.34 39.75 18.13
CA ALA A 2 -15.12 40.42 18.55
C ALA A 2 -14.00 39.37 18.60
N LYS A 3 -12.95 39.52 17.78
CA LYS A 3 -11.73 38.72 17.94
C LYS A 3 -11.13 39.13 19.28
N THR A 4 -11.04 38.20 20.23
CA THR A 4 -10.42 38.44 21.52
C THR A 4 -8.97 38.85 21.29
N GLU A 5 -8.44 39.85 21.99
CA GLU A 5 -7.05 40.33 21.82
C GLU A 5 -6.03 39.18 21.94
N VAL A 6 -6.36 38.19 22.77
CA VAL A 6 -5.65 36.92 22.93
C VAL A 6 -5.50 36.15 21.61
N ASP A 7 -6.53 36.14 20.76
CA ASP A 7 -6.51 35.45 19.47
C ASP A 7 -5.60 36.16 18.47
N VAL A 8 -5.57 37.50 18.51
CA VAL A 8 -4.71 38.30 17.63
C VAL A 8 -3.23 38.07 17.96
N GLU A 9 -2.90 38.10 19.25
CA GLU A 9 -1.54 37.81 19.73
C GLU A 9 -1.13 36.35 19.45
N TYR A 10 -2.05 35.41 19.61
CA TYR A 10 -1.81 34.00 19.29
C TYR A 10 -1.53 33.78 17.80
N ILE A 11 -2.37 34.35 16.92
CA ILE A 11 -2.18 34.29 15.47
C ILE A 11 -0.85 34.91 15.07
N ARG A 12 -0.50 36.08 15.62
CA ARG A 12 0.78 36.75 15.35
C ARG A 12 1.98 35.86 15.68
N ARG A 13 1.95 35.17 16.82
CA ARG A 13 3.00 34.22 17.21
C ARG A 13 3.08 33.02 16.27
N LEU A 14 1.95 32.52 15.77
CA LEU A 14 1.92 31.43 14.80
C LEU A 14 2.50 31.82 13.45
N GLU A 15 2.16 33.02 12.95
CA GLU A 15 2.71 33.54 11.70
C GLU A 15 4.22 33.74 11.77
N GLU A 16 4.72 34.21 12.92
CA GLU A 16 6.16 34.35 13.17
C GLU A 16 6.87 33.00 13.20
N LYS A 17 6.30 32.00 13.90
CA LYS A 17 6.83 30.62 13.89
C LYS A 17 6.84 30.03 12.48
N LEU A 18 5.78 30.23 11.70
CA LEU A 18 5.69 29.74 10.32
C LEU A 18 6.73 30.39 9.41
N ARG A 19 6.96 31.70 9.58
CA ARG A 19 8.00 32.42 8.85
C ARG A 19 9.40 31.88 9.14
N ARG A 20 9.69 31.56 10.40
CA ARG A 20 10.97 30.97 10.83
C ARG A 20 11.17 29.55 10.28
N LEU A 21 10.11 28.75 10.20
CA LEU A 21 10.19 27.39 9.65
C LEU A 21 10.30 27.36 8.11
N ARG A 22 9.83 28.42 7.44
CA ARG A 22 9.86 28.53 5.97
C ARG A 22 11.24 28.95 5.43
N THR A 23 12.16 29.39 6.27
CA THR A 23 13.51 29.72 5.81
C THR A 23 14.28 28.43 5.48
N PRO A 24 14.83 28.30 4.26
CA PRO A 24 15.62 27.13 3.91
C PRO A 24 16.86 27.08 4.82
N ASN A 25 17.12 25.92 5.43
CA ASN A 25 18.17 25.66 6.43
C ASN A 25 17.93 26.19 7.85
N HIS A 26 16.68 26.42 8.28
CA HIS A 26 16.41 26.66 9.70
C HIS A 26 16.73 25.41 10.52
N GLN A 27 17.83 25.48 11.28
CA GLN A 27 18.16 24.54 12.34
C GLN A 27 17.60 25.12 13.65
N PRO A 28 16.79 24.37 14.39
CA PRO A 28 16.26 24.86 15.66
C PRO A 28 17.42 25.05 16.64
N SER A 29 17.43 26.20 17.33
CA SER A 29 18.40 26.41 18.40
C SER A 29 18.13 25.43 19.56
N PRO A 30 19.15 25.04 20.35
CA PRO A 30 18.94 24.17 21.51
C PRO A 30 17.87 24.70 22.48
N SER A 31 17.77 26.02 22.66
CA SER A 31 16.73 26.66 23.45
C SER A 31 15.33 26.49 22.85
N GLU A 32 15.18 26.58 21.53
CA GLU A 32 13.89 26.34 20.86
C GLU A 32 13.49 24.87 20.95
N MET A 33 14.45 23.94 20.89
CA MET A 33 14.21 22.52 21.10
C MET A 33 13.70 22.27 22.53
N LEU A 34 14.36 22.81 23.55
CA LEU A 34 13.92 22.69 24.95
C LEU A 34 12.54 23.31 25.18
N LEU A 35 12.26 24.45 24.56
CA LEU A 35 10.94 25.09 24.62
C LEU A 35 9.86 24.21 23.99
N SER A 36 10.13 23.64 22.81
CA SER A 36 9.18 22.75 22.13
C SER A 36 8.91 21.46 22.92
N LEU A 37 9.92 20.92 23.61
CA LEU A 37 9.78 19.78 24.53
C LEU A 37 8.89 20.13 25.72
N LYS A 38 9.09 21.31 26.32
CA LYS A 38 8.24 21.82 27.40
C LYS A 38 6.79 21.97 26.93
N ASP A 39 6.58 22.65 25.80
CA ASP A 39 5.25 22.86 25.21
C ASP A 39 4.58 21.52 24.84
N TYR A 40 5.35 20.54 24.38
CA TYR A 40 4.85 19.19 24.10
C TYR A 40 4.40 18.47 25.38
N ARG A 41 5.22 18.52 26.45
CA ARG A 41 4.87 17.94 27.75
C ARG A 41 3.59 18.55 28.32
N GLU A 42 3.46 19.87 28.28
CA GLU A 42 2.26 20.58 28.78
C GLU A 42 1.03 20.21 27.97
N ARG A 43 1.12 20.16 26.63
CA ARG A 43 0.03 19.70 25.78
C ARG A 43 -0.36 18.26 26.06
N LYS A 44 0.61 17.34 26.21
CA LYS A 44 0.33 15.93 26.50
C LYS A 44 -0.28 15.74 27.88
N LEU A 45 0.15 16.50 28.87
CA LEU A 45 -0.47 16.49 30.20
C LEU A 45 -1.91 17.00 30.14
N HIS A 46 -2.15 18.10 29.43
CA HIS A 46 -3.49 18.63 29.22
C HIS A 46 -4.37 17.62 28.49
N GLU A 47 -3.88 16.99 27.42
CA GLU A 47 -4.55 15.91 26.69
C GLU A 47 -4.85 14.70 27.60
N LEU A 48 -3.96 14.34 28.52
CA LEU A 48 -4.21 13.26 29.48
C LEU A 48 -5.30 13.62 30.50
N ILE A 49 -5.36 14.87 30.93
CA ILE A 49 -6.31 15.35 31.95
C ILE A 49 -7.69 15.63 31.32
N THR A 50 -7.72 16.12 30.09
CA THR A 50 -8.95 16.61 29.42
C THR A 50 -9.41 15.74 28.26
N GLY A 51 -8.54 14.86 27.77
CA GLY A 51 -8.88 13.89 26.75
C GLY A 51 -9.91 12.91 27.29
N LYS A 52 -10.84 12.50 26.42
CA LYS A 52 -11.56 11.27 26.65
C LYS A 52 -10.53 10.15 26.56
N ASP A 53 -10.63 9.17 27.45
CA ASP A 53 -9.81 7.98 27.44
C ASP A 53 -9.79 7.34 26.04
N GLU A 54 -8.84 7.71 25.20
CA GLU A 54 -8.39 6.90 24.09
C GLU A 54 -7.47 5.85 24.70
N TYR A 55 -8.05 4.95 25.49
CA TYR A 55 -7.42 3.66 25.71
C TYR A 55 -7.01 3.15 24.33
N PHE A 56 -5.80 2.62 24.23
CA PHE A 56 -5.59 1.55 23.27
C PHE A 56 -6.70 0.56 23.60
N GLU A 57 -7.74 0.51 22.78
CA GLU A 57 -8.67 -0.62 22.71
C GLU A 57 -7.77 -1.80 22.39
N ASP A 58 -7.16 -2.34 23.44
CA ASP A 58 -6.48 -3.60 23.46
C ASP A 58 -7.58 -4.63 23.35
N ASN A 59 -8.12 -4.70 22.14
CA ASN A 59 -9.07 -5.68 21.71
C ASN A 59 -8.31 -7.00 21.57
N PHE A 60 -7.78 -7.52 22.69
CA PHE A 60 -7.49 -8.93 22.92
C PHE A 60 -8.79 -9.75 22.97
N VAL A 61 -9.77 -9.36 22.17
CA VAL A 61 -10.87 -10.24 21.85
C VAL A 61 -10.28 -11.18 20.80
N ASP A 62 -10.22 -12.47 21.09
CA ASP A 62 -9.91 -13.52 20.12
C ASP A 62 -11.01 -13.54 19.04
N VAL A 63 -11.05 -12.49 18.22
CA VAL A 63 -11.99 -12.38 17.12
C VAL A 63 -11.50 -13.35 16.06
N PRO A 64 -12.33 -14.32 15.64
CA PRO A 64 -11.94 -15.24 14.59
C PRO A 64 -11.59 -14.44 13.34
N ILE A 65 -10.31 -14.46 12.97
CA ILE A 65 -9.82 -13.77 11.80
C ILE A 65 -10.34 -14.50 10.57
N SER A 66 -11.06 -13.79 9.69
CA SER A 66 -11.53 -14.39 8.44
C SER A 66 -10.37 -14.69 7.50
N ALA A 67 -10.48 -15.78 6.74
CA ALA A 67 -9.49 -16.11 5.70
C ALA A 67 -9.33 -14.97 4.67
N SER A 68 -10.41 -14.22 4.39
CA SER A 68 -10.37 -13.04 3.53
C SER A 68 -9.49 -11.91 4.09
N TYR A 69 -9.51 -11.70 5.41
CA TYR A 69 -8.65 -10.70 6.06
C TYR A 69 -7.17 -11.06 5.93
N LEU A 70 -6.83 -12.32 6.18
CA LEU A 70 -5.45 -12.81 6.04
C LEU A 70 -4.95 -12.70 4.60
N ARG A 71 -5.77 -13.11 3.62
CA ARG A 71 -5.43 -12.97 2.19
C ARG A 71 -5.13 -11.53 1.82
N ARG A 72 -5.95 -10.58 2.27
CA ARG A 72 -5.72 -9.14 2.04
C ARG A 72 -4.42 -8.62 2.68
N LYS A 73 -3.95 -9.24 3.76
CA LYS A 73 -2.70 -8.83 4.43
C LYS A 73 -1.46 -9.46 3.80
N ILE A 74 -1.55 -10.70 3.31
CA ILE A 74 -0.41 -11.48 2.81
C ILE A 74 -0.23 -11.29 1.30
N ALA A 75 -1.31 -11.31 0.53
CA ALA A 75 -1.33 -11.23 -0.93
C ALA A 75 -2.50 -10.34 -1.40
N PRO A 76 -2.44 -9.02 -1.14
CA PRO A 76 -3.53 -8.09 -1.44
C PRO A 76 -3.96 -8.11 -2.91
N GLU A 77 -3.02 -8.33 -3.83
CA GLU A 77 -3.24 -8.44 -5.27
C GLU A 77 -4.17 -9.60 -5.68
N THR A 78 -4.38 -10.59 -4.80
CA THR A 78 -5.26 -11.75 -5.04
C THR A 78 -6.64 -11.60 -4.38
N ALA A 79 -6.88 -10.48 -3.67
CA ALA A 79 -8.05 -10.32 -2.82
C ALA A 79 -8.92 -9.14 -3.28
N ALA A 80 -10.09 -9.45 -3.84
CA ALA A 80 -11.05 -8.44 -4.27
C ALA A 80 -11.58 -7.59 -3.10
N ILE A 81 -11.52 -6.27 -3.24
CA ILE A 81 -12.09 -5.27 -2.33
C ILE A 81 -13.55 -4.97 -2.74
N ASN A 82 -13.86 -5.04 -4.03
CA ASN A 82 -15.20 -4.78 -4.57
C ASN A 82 -15.67 -5.90 -5.53
N LYS A 83 -16.94 -5.86 -5.95
CA LYS A 83 -17.51 -6.88 -6.86
C LYS A 83 -16.95 -6.83 -8.28
N GLN A 84 -16.51 -5.66 -8.76
CA GLN A 84 -15.93 -5.50 -10.09
C GLN A 84 -14.55 -6.15 -10.16
N GLU A 85 -13.72 -5.88 -9.16
CA GLU A 85 -12.40 -6.47 -8.97
C GLU A 85 -12.47 -7.99 -8.80
N LEU A 86 -13.52 -8.51 -8.16
CA LEU A 86 -13.75 -9.96 -8.10
C LEU A 86 -13.92 -10.57 -9.50
N VAL A 87 -14.68 -9.90 -10.37
CA VAL A 87 -14.88 -10.35 -11.75
C VAL A 87 -13.59 -10.27 -12.54
N GLU A 88 -12.81 -9.20 -12.38
CA GLU A 88 -11.51 -9.01 -13.04
C GLU A 88 -10.49 -10.09 -12.63
N LEU A 89 -10.36 -10.35 -11.33
CA LEU A 89 -9.48 -11.41 -10.81
C LEU A 89 -9.93 -12.79 -11.30
N THR A 90 -11.22 -13.07 -11.31
CA THR A 90 -11.75 -14.35 -11.82
C THR A 90 -11.43 -14.52 -13.31
N ASN A 91 -11.56 -13.45 -14.11
CA ASN A 91 -11.21 -13.50 -15.52
C ASN A 91 -9.71 -13.70 -15.73
N ALA A 92 -8.87 -13.07 -14.91
CA ALA A 92 -7.42 -13.25 -14.94
C ALA A 92 -7.01 -14.70 -14.62
N ASP A 93 -7.59 -15.30 -13.58
CA ASP A 93 -7.35 -16.71 -13.19
C ASP A 93 -7.76 -17.67 -14.32
N MET A 94 -8.90 -17.42 -14.97
CA MET A 94 -9.35 -18.22 -16.11
C MET A 94 -8.39 -18.11 -17.30
N LEU A 95 -7.87 -16.93 -17.59
CA LEU A 95 -6.90 -16.73 -18.66
C LEU A 95 -5.56 -17.42 -18.34
N GLU A 96 -5.07 -17.35 -17.11
CA GLU A 96 -3.86 -18.05 -16.68
C GLU A 96 -4.00 -19.57 -16.85
N SER A 97 -5.13 -20.14 -16.41
CA SER A 97 -5.39 -21.58 -16.56
C SER A 97 -5.40 -22.03 -18.03
N ALA A 98 -6.03 -21.23 -18.91
CA ALA A 98 -6.08 -21.52 -20.34
C ALA A 98 -4.71 -21.44 -21.01
N VAL A 99 -3.88 -20.47 -20.63
CA VAL A 99 -2.49 -20.34 -21.12
C VAL A 99 -1.63 -21.50 -20.65
N VAL A 100 -1.75 -21.90 -19.38
CA VAL A 100 -1.02 -23.05 -18.82
C VAL A 100 -1.43 -24.35 -19.52
N ASP A 101 -2.71 -24.53 -19.82
CA ASP A 101 -3.20 -25.71 -20.50
C ASP A 101 -2.85 -25.73 -22.00
N ALA A 102 -2.84 -24.57 -22.66
CA ALA A 102 -2.33 -24.42 -24.02
C ALA A 102 -0.82 -24.75 -24.09
N ALA A 103 -0.02 -24.25 -23.13
CA ALA A 103 1.41 -24.56 -23.05
C ALA A 103 1.68 -26.06 -22.81
N LYS A 104 0.84 -26.75 -22.02
CA LYS A 104 0.90 -28.22 -21.86
C LYS A 104 0.50 -28.97 -23.13
N ALA A 105 -0.36 -28.41 -23.97
CA ALA A 105 -0.77 -29.01 -25.24
C ALA A 105 0.34 -28.87 -26.31
N GLU A 106 1.02 -27.73 -26.37
CA GLU A 106 2.14 -27.50 -27.30
C GLU A 106 3.35 -28.40 -27.01
N GLY A 107 3.61 -28.74 -25.74
CA GLY A 107 4.64 -29.71 -25.35
C GLY A 107 4.38 -31.16 -25.79
N LYS A 108 3.18 -31.49 -26.28
CA LYS A 108 2.80 -32.86 -26.71
C LYS A 108 2.83 -33.07 -28.23
N ILE A 109 3.16 -32.06 -29.03
CA ILE A 109 3.30 -32.23 -30.48
C ILE A 109 4.61 -32.96 -30.77
N LYS A 110 4.58 -34.30 -30.80
CA LYS A 110 5.66 -35.12 -31.35
C LYS A 110 5.81 -34.78 -32.83
N ARG A 111 6.89 -34.07 -33.18
CA ARG A 111 7.31 -33.89 -34.58
C ARG A 111 7.55 -35.27 -35.18
N ILE A 112 6.70 -35.67 -36.12
CA ILE A 112 6.91 -36.88 -36.92
C ILE A 112 8.05 -36.56 -37.91
N PRO A 113 9.16 -37.30 -37.93
CA PRO A 113 10.18 -37.10 -38.96
C PRO A 113 9.59 -37.56 -40.30
N VAL A 114 9.57 -36.64 -41.26
CA VAL A 114 9.23 -36.91 -42.66
C VAL A 114 10.23 -37.93 -43.19
N LYS A 115 9.77 -39.14 -43.54
CA LYS A 115 10.61 -40.12 -44.24
C LYS A 115 10.93 -39.58 -45.63
N GLU A 116 12.22 -39.45 -45.93
CA GLU A 116 12.72 -39.14 -47.27
C GLU A 116 12.23 -40.18 -48.28
N GLN A 117 11.69 -39.71 -49.39
CA GLN A 117 11.31 -40.56 -50.52
C GLN A 117 12.57 -41.08 -51.26
N PRO A 118 12.57 -42.32 -51.75
CA PRO A 118 13.73 -42.88 -52.45
C PRO A 118 13.93 -42.25 -53.84
N LYS A 119 15.17 -41.83 -54.11
CA LYS A 119 15.63 -41.33 -55.42
C LYS A 119 15.44 -42.40 -56.50
N VAL A 120 14.62 -42.10 -57.51
CA VAL A 120 14.56 -42.86 -58.77
C VAL A 120 15.87 -42.64 -59.51
N LYS A 121 16.58 -43.75 -59.83
CA LYS A 121 17.76 -43.72 -60.69
C LYS A 121 17.32 -43.59 -62.14
N GLU A 122 17.58 -42.44 -62.73
CA GLU A 122 17.48 -42.18 -64.17
C GLU A 122 18.57 -42.98 -64.89
N LYS A 123 18.18 -43.92 -65.75
CA LYS A 123 19.07 -44.60 -66.69
C LYS A 123 19.08 -43.79 -67.98
N THR A 124 20.25 -43.31 -68.37
CA THR A 124 20.55 -42.80 -69.71
C THR A 124 20.85 -43.98 -70.63
N ASP A 125 20.14 -44.05 -71.76
CA ASP A 125 20.58 -44.74 -72.98
C ASP A 125 21.51 -43.85 -73.80
#